data_AF-A0A314ULX8-F1
#
_entry.id   AF-A0A314ULX8-F1
#
_cell.length_a   1.000
_cell.length_b   1.000
_cell.length_c   1.000
_cell.angle_alpha   90.00
_cell.angle_beta   90.00
_cell.angle_gamma   90.00
#
_symmetry.space_group_name_H-M   'P 1'
#
loop_
_entity.id
_entity.type
_entity.pdbx_description
1 polymer ?
#
loop_
_entity_poly.entity_id
_entity_poly.type
_entity_poly.pdbx_seq_one_letter_code
_entity_poly.pdbx_strand_id
1 'polypeptide(L)'
;MKEYIIRLIYVEMLGNDGSFAYIHAVKMTHDDNLLLKCTGYLAVSLFLSDDHDLIILIVNTIQKDLKSDNYLVACAALNAVCKLINDETVPAVLPIPGRLSGRRPSWRFTAFIRIAVFGFASGLEFPEAAL
;
A
#
# COMPACT_ATOMS: atom_id res chain seq x y z
N MET A 1 3.63 4.39 20.87
CA MET A 1 2.73 4.13 19.72
C MET A 1 2.92 2.77 19.08
N LYS A 2 4.14 2.36 18.70
CA LYS A 2 4.39 1.05 18.05
C LYS A 2 3.81 -0.16 18.79
N GLU A 3 4.13 -0.32 20.08
CA GLU A 3 3.65 -1.46 20.89
C GLU A 3 2.12 -1.49 21.01
N TYR A 4 1.50 -0.32 21.07
CA TYR A 4 0.04 -0.19 21.14
C TYR A 4 -0.64 -0.71 19.87
N ILE A 5 -0.13 -0.32 18.69
CA ILE A 5 -0.65 -0.84 17.41
C ILE A 5 -0.40 -2.34 17.27
N ILE A 6 0.74 -2.87 17.73
CA ILE A 6 1.01 -4.31 17.68
C ILE A 6 0.02 -5.09 18.56
N ARG A 7 -0.28 -4.59 19.75
CA ARG A 7 -1.31 -5.19 20.62
C ARG A 7 -2.71 -5.11 19.98
N LEU A 8 -3.01 -4.01 19.29
CA LEU A 8 -4.27 -3.87 18.56
C LEU A 8 -4.40 -4.89 17.43
N ILE A 9 -3.32 -5.11 16.65
CA ILE A 9 -3.29 -6.15 15.62
C ILE A 9 -3.66 -7.51 16.21
N TYR A 10 -3.10 -7.83 17.38
CA TYR A 10 -3.41 -9.08 18.06
C TYR A 10 -4.89 -9.18 18.49
N VAL A 11 -5.47 -8.10 19.00
CA VAL A 11 -6.88 -8.03 19.41
C VAL A 11 -7.83 -8.20 18.21
N GLU A 12 -7.50 -7.56 17.08
CA GLU A 12 -8.25 -7.67 15.83
C GLU A 12 -8.16 -9.10 15.25
N MET A 13 -6.98 -9.73 15.33
CA MET A 13 -6.80 -11.13 14.93
C MET A 13 -7.61 -12.11 15.77
N LEU A 14 -7.95 -11.76 17.01
CA LEU A 14 -8.88 -12.52 17.85
C LEU A 14 -10.35 -12.25 17.52
N GLY A 15 -10.65 -11.34 16.59
CA GLY A 15 -12.00 -10.99 16.15
C GLY A 15 -12.71 -9.92 17.00
N ASN A 16 -11.98 -9.14 17.79
CA ASN A 16 -12.55 -8.01 18.53
C ASN A 16 -12.39 -6.72 17.74
N ASP A 17 -13.37 -5.83 17.81
CA ASP A 17 -13.36 -4.53 17.12
C ASP A 17 -12.32 -3.56 17.71
N GLY A 18 -11.30 -3.23 16.92
CA GLY A 18 -10.25 -2.26 17.20
C GLY A 18 -10.38 -0.93 16.44
N SER A 19 -11.52 -0.67 15.78
CA SER A 19 -11.74 0.45 14.85
C SER A 19 -11.32 1.83 15.38
N PHE A 20 -11.51 2.08 16.68
CA PHE A 20 -11.12 3.33 17.34
C PHE A 20 -9.64 3.69 17.18
N ALA A 21 -8.78 2.71 16.94
CA ALA A 21 -7.35 2.89 16.82
C ALA A 21 -6.81 2.82 15.38
N TYR A 22 -7.67 2.61 14.38
CA TYR A 22 -7.27 2.59 12.96
C TYR A 22 -6.69 3.93 12.51
N ILE A 23 -7.25 5.04 13.01
CA ILE A 23 -6.71 6.37 12.74
C ILE A 23 -5.28 6.55 13.26
N HIS A 24 -4.90 5.85 14.34
CA HIS A 24 -3.53 5.89 14.85
C HIS A 24 -2.57 5.09 13.96
N ALA A 25 -3.02 3.98 13.36
CA ALA A 25 -2.26 3.26 12.35
C ALA A 25 -2.03 4.11 11.10
N VAL A 26 -3.06 4.82 10.63
CA VAL A 26 -2.96 5.81 9.54
C VAL A 26 -1.97 6.92 9.88
N LYS A 27 -2.01 7.49 11.09
CA LYS A 27 -1.03 8.50 11.51
C LYS A 27 0.41 7.97 11.47
N MET A 28 0.62 6.68 11.79
CA MET A 28 1.95 6.07 11.73
C MET A 28 2.51 5.94 10.30
N THR A 29 1.69 5.84 9.25
CA THR A 29 2.19 5.82 7.86
C THR A 29 2.78 7.16 7.42
N HIS A 30 2.36 8.23 8.06
CA HIS A 30 2.82 9.59 7.81
C HIS A 30 4.10 9.95 8.57
N ASP A 31 4.54 9.11 9.51
CA ASP A 31 5.71 9.34 10.34
C ASP A 31 7.02 9.26 9.52
N ASP A 32 8.00 10.11 9.83
CA ASP A 32 9.30 10.09 9.16
C ASP A 32 10.18 8.91 9.61
N ASN A 33 9.89 8.32 10.77
CA ASN A 33 10.60 7.15 11.26
C ASN A 33 10.22 5.91 10.45
N LEU A 34 11.19 5.33 9.76
CA LEU A 34 11.02 4.15 8.92
C LEU A 34 10.33 2.97 9.63
N LEU A 35 10.70 2.68 10.88
CA LEU A 35 10.12 1.56 11.62
C LEU A 35 8.65 1.81 11.97
N LEU A 36 8.29 3.04 12.32
CA LEU A 36 6.91 3.43 12.60
C LEU A 36 6.09 3.40 11.31
N LYS A 37 6.63 3.94 10.22
CA LYS A 37 6.02 3.93 8.88
C LYS A 37 5.75 2.51 8.39
N CYS A 38 6.74 1.61 8.43
CA CYS A 38 6.55 0.21 8.02
C CYS A 38 5.53 -0.52 8.91
N THR A 39 5.55 -0.28 10.22
CA THR A 39 4.56 -0.87 11.14
C THR A 39 3.16 -0.31 10.85
N GLY A 40 3.06 0.99 10.56
CA GLY A 40 1.84 1.64 10.12
C GLY A 40 1.28 0.97 8.88
N TYR A 41 2.07 0.86 7.80
CA TYR A 41 1.62 0.23 6.55
C TYR A 41 1.15 -1.21 6.73
N LEU A 42 1.85 -1.99 7.56
CA LEU A 42 1.40 -3.34 7.92
C LEU A 42 0.05 -3.31 8.63
N ALA A 43 -0.10 -2.46 9.65
CA ALA A 43 -1.34 -2.32 10.41
C ALA A 43 -2.51 -1.88 9.52
N VAL A 44 -2.31 -0.88 8.66
CA VAL A 44 -3.37 -0.36 7.78
C VAL A 44 -3.81 -1.42 6.76
N SER A 45 -2.88 -2.24 6.27
CA SER A 45 -3.18 -3.36 5.36
C SER A 45 -3.97 -4.50 6.02
N LEU A 46 -3.93 -4.59 7.36
CA LEU A 46 -4.67 -5.59 8.13
C LEU A 46 -6.03 -5.07 8.59
N PHE A 47 -6.12 -3.78 8.93
CA PHE A 47 -7.32 -3.17 9.51
C PHE A 47 -8.31 -2.65 8.48
N LEU A 48 -7.80 -2.07 7.37
CA LEU A 48 -8.67 -1.43 6.39
C LEU A 48 -9.03 -2.42 5.29
N SER A 49 -10.33 -2.50 5.00
CA SER A 49 -10.87 -3.02 3.75
C SER A 49 -10.76 -1.93 2.67
N ASP A 50 -10.84 -2.34 1.41
CA ASP A 50 -10.72 -1.50 0.20
C ASP A 50 -11.80 -0.43 0.03
N ASP A 51 -12.90 -0.54 0.79
CA ASP A 51 -14.01 0.40 0.86
C ASP A 51 -13.96 1.34 2.09
N HIS A 52 -12.94 1.21 2.95
CA HIS A 52 -12.90 1.96 4.19
C HIS A 52 -12.53 3.44 3.97
N ASP A 53 -13.34 4.35 4.54
CA ASP A 53 -13.17 5.82 4.44
C ASP A 53 -11.77 6.36 4.76
N LEU A 54 -10.99 5.66 5.59
CA LEU A 54 -9.66 6.08 6.00
C LEU A 54 -8.62 5.92 4.89
N ILE A 55 -8.91 5.15 3.84
CA ILE A 55 -8.00 4.96 2.70
C ILE A 55 -7.63 6.29 2.05
N ILE A 56 -8.58 7.23 1.95
CA ILE A 56 -8.33 8.54 1.34
C ILE A 56 -7.18 9.31 2.02
N LEU A 57 -6.98 9.09 3.33
CA LEU A 57 -5.92 9.75 4.11
C LEU A 57 -4.53 9.19 3.81
N ILE A 58 -4.42 7.93 3.36
CA ILE A 58 -3.12 7.29 3.08
C ILE A 58 -2.75 7.35 1.58
N VAL A 59 -3.71 7.56 0.68
CA VAL A 59 -3.48 7.56 -0.78
C VAL A 59 -2.35 8.51 -1.20
N ASN A 60 -2.34 9.74 -0.66
CA ASN A 60 -1.29 10.72 -0.97
C ASN A 60 0.07 10.29 -0.44
N THR A 61 0.10 9.66 0.74
CA THR A 61 1.32 9.19 1.39
C THR A 61 1.89 7.97 0.66
N ILE A 62 1.03 7.05 0.20
CA ILE A 62 1.41 5.94 -0.68
C ILE A 62 2.08 6.46 -1.95
N GLN A 63 1.50 7.45 -2.63
CA GLN A 63 2.08 8.01 -3.85
C GLN A 63 3.46 8.61 -3.63
N LYS A 64 3.65 9.32 -2.51
CA LYS A 64 4.94 9.89 -2.11
C LYS A 64 5.96 8.78 -1.81
N ASP A 65 5.56 7.79 -1.03
CA ASP A 65 6.43 6.71 -0.54
C ASP A 65 6.82 5.72 -1.66
N LEU A 66 5.95 5.48 -2.65
CA LEU A 66 6.28 4.73 -3.87
C LEU A 66 7.40 5.39 -4.68
N LYS A 67 7.55 6.72 -4.58
CA LYS A 67 8.61 7.50 -5.25
C LYS A 67 9.86 7.65 -4.39
N SER A 68 9.87 7.10 -3.17
CA SER A 68 11.00 7.22 -2.26
C SER A 68 12.22 6.40 -2.74
N ASP A 69 13.42 6.89 -2.44
CA ASP A 69 14.67 6.15 -2.72
C ASP A 69 14.88 4.98 -1.75
N ASN A 70 14.12 4.94 -0.65
CA ASN A 70 14.20 3.89 0.35
C ASN A 70 13.36 2.68 -0.07
N TYR A 71 14.05 1.60 -0.42
CA TYR A 71 13.43 0.37 -0.87
C TYR A 71 12.40 -0.21 0.11
N LEU A 72 12.66 -0.14 1.42
CA LEU A 72 11.76 -0.71 2.43
C LEU A 72 10.43 0.05 2.49
N VAL A 73 10.50 1.38 2.42
CA VAL A 73 9.32 2.24 2.42
C VAL A 73 8.53 2.06 1.13
N ALA A 74 9.20 2.04 -0.02
CA ALA A 74 8.58 1.77 -1.31
C ALA A 74 7.88 0.40 -1.33
N CYS A 75 8.50 -0.64 -0.78
CA CYS A 75 7.93 -1.99 -0.69
C CYS A 75 6.71 -2.05 0.24
N ALA A 76 6.77 -1.40 1.41
CA ALA A 76 5.65 -1.33 2.35
C ALA A 76 4.44 -0.60 1.73
N ALA A 77 4.68 0.53 1.07
CA ALA A 77 3.63 1.26 0.34
C ALA A 77 3.06 0.42 -0.82
N LEU A 78 3.91 -0.30 -1.54
CA LEU A 78 3.51 -1.19 -2.62
C LEU A 78 2.63 -2.35 -2.13
N ASN A 79 2.94 -2.92 -0.97
CA ASN A 79 2.10 -3.96 -0.36
C ASN A 79 0.71 -3.42 0.01
N ALA A 80 0.65 -2.20 0.57
CA ALA A 80 -0.61 -1.54 0.90
C ALA A 80 -1.45 -1.24 -0.35
N VAL A 81 -0.82 -0.82 -1.46
CA VAL A 81 -1.47 -0.62 -2.77
C VAL A 81 -2.20 -1.89 -3.23
N CYS A 82 -1.52 -3.03 -3.19
CA CYS A 82 -2.12 -4.30 -3.63
C CYS A 82 -3.36 -4.70 -2.83
N LYS A 83 -3.49 -4.24 -1.59
CA LYS A 83 -4.55 -4.63 -0.68
C LYS A 83 -5.69 -3.61 -0.60
N LEU A 84 -5.37 -2.32 -0.69
CA LEU A 84 -6.29 -1.23 -0.33
C LEU A 84 -6.78 -0.41 -1.53
N ILE A 85 -6.16 -0.54 -2.71
CA ILE A 85 -6.52 0.29 -3.87
C ILE A 85 -7.54 -0.44 -4.74
N ASN A 86 -8.69 0.20 -4.86
CA ASN A 86 -9.80 -0.20 -5.73
C ASN A 86 -9.91 0.77 -6.93
N ASP A 87 -10.71 0.43 -7.94
CA ASP A 87 -10.86 1.13 -9.24
C ASP A 87 -11.06 2.65 -9.10
N GLU A 88 -11.74 3.10 -8.04
CA GLU A 88 -11.98 4.52 -7.75
C GLU A 88 -10.71 5.29 -7.32
N THR A 89 -9.74 4.61 -6.70
CA THR A 89 -8.50 5.20 -6.17
C THR A 89 -7.27 4.95 -7.06
N VAL A 90 -7.43 4.07 -8.05
CA VAL A 90 -6.47 3.80 -9.12
C VAL A 90 -5.96 5.08 -9.81
N PRO A 91 -6.80 6.03 -10.28
CA PRO A 91 -6.32 7.23 -10.95
C PRO A 91 -5.47 8.13 -10.05
N ALA A 92 -5.69 8.12 -8.74
CA ALA A 92 -4.89 8.89 -7.80
C ALA A 92 -3.46 8.32 -7.70
N VAL A 93 -3.30 6.99 -7.72
CA VAL A 93 -1.97 6.35 -7.58
C VAL A 93 -1.24 6.15 -8.92
N LEU A 94 -1.95 6.29 -10.04
CA LEU A 94 -1.44 6.07 -11.40
C LEU A 94 -0.52 7.13 -12.05
N PRO A 95 -0.23 8.35 -11.53
CA PRO A 95 0.64 9.28 -12.26
C PRO A 95 2.11 8.89 -12.05
N ILE A 96 2.53 7.79 -12.68
CA ILE A 96 3.93 7.41 -12.90
C ILE A 96 4.11 6.98 -14.38
N PRO A 97 4.09 7.91 -15.36
CA PRO A 97 4.28 7.57 -16.77
C PRO A 97 5.75 7.48 -17.19
N GLY A 98 6.71 7.94 -16.37
CA GLY A 98 8.02 8.34 -16.89
C GLY A 98 9.27 7.56 -16.43
N ARG A 99 9.18 6.52 -15.60
CA ARG A 99 10.37 5.95 -14.94
C ARG A 99 10.56 4.44 -14.99
N LEU A 100 9.96 3.78 -15.99
CA LEU A 100 10.15 2.34 -16.26
C LEU A 100 11.51 1.99 -16.92
N SER A 101 12.37 2.97 -17.20
CA SER A 101 13.66 2.75 -17.88
C SER A 101 14.85 2.49 -16.93
N GLY A 102 14.63 2.34 -15.62
CA GLY A 102 15.69 2.16 -14.63
C GLY A 102 15.97 0.70 -14.28
N ARG A 103 17.24 0.27 -14.43
CA ARG A 103 17.81 -1.07 -14.16
C ARG A 103 17.64 -1.66 -12.74
N ARG A 104 16.78 -1.12 -11.87
CA ARG A 104 16.64 -1.58 -10.47
C ARG A 104 15.51 -2.61 -10.32
N PRO A 105 15.76 -3.78 -9.69
CA PRO A 105 14.79 -4.88 -9.59
C PRO A 105 13.51 -4.54 -8.81
N SER A 106 13.53 -3.51 -7.96
CA SER A 106 12.37 -3.03 -7.19
C SER A 106 11.20 -2.58 -8.07
N TRP A 107 11.48 -2.06 -9.27
CA TRP A 107 10.47 -1.52 -10.18
C TRP A 107 9.84 -2.57 -11.10
N ARG A 108 10.46 -3.76 -11.23
CA ARG A 108 9.83 -4.89 -11.96
C ARG A 108 8.60 -5.40 -11.21
N PHE A 109 8.61 -5.37 -9.88
CA PHE A 109 7.44 -5.68 -9.05
C PHE A 109 6.33 -4.62 -9.19
N THR A 110 6.69 -3.34 -9.29
CA THR A 110 5.72 -2.26 -9.55
C THR A 110 5.10 -2.39 -10.96
N ALA A 111 5.89 -2.79 -11.97
CA ALA A 111 5.40 -3.12 -13.30
C ALA A 111 4.50 -4.38 -13.29
N PHE A 112 4.86 -5.39 -12.48
CA PHE A 112 4.04 -6.60 -12.29
C PHE A 112 2.71 -6.27 -11.61
N ILE A 113 2.69 -5.38 -10.63
CA ILE A 113 1.45 -4.91 -9.98
C ILE A 113 0.61 -4.05 -10.93
N ARG A 114 1.25 -3.24 -11.78
CA ARG A 114 0.57 -2.53 -12.87
C ARG A 114 -0.04 -3.47 -13.91
N ILE A 115 0.51 -4.68 -14.07
CA ILE A 115 -0.04 -5.74 -14.93
C ILE A 115 -1.12 -6.56 -14.19
N ALA A 116 -0.94 -6.85 -12.90
CA ALA A 116 -1.87 -7.64 -12.11
C ALA A 116 -3.14 -6.86 -11.73
N VAL A 117 -3.01 -5.61 -11.27
CA VAL A 117 -4.16 -4.74 -10.90
C VAL A 117 -4.96 -4.38 -12.15
N PHE A 118 -4.30 -4.05 -13.26
CA PHE A 118 -4.99 -3.67 -14.50
C PHE A 118 -5.52 -4.88 -15.29
N GLY A 119 -4.81 -6.01 -15.26
CA GLY A 119 -5.22 -7.26 -15.90
C GLY A 119 -6.42 -7.92 -15.22
N PHE A 120 -6.52 -7.84 -13.89
CA PHE A 120 -7.66 -8.39 -13.14
C PHE A 120 -8.95 -7.57 -13.34
N ALA A 121 -8.84 -6.25 -13.50
CA ALA A 121 -10.00 -5.37 -13.75
C ALA A 121 -10.52 -5.38 -15.20
N SER A 122 -9.69 -5.77 -16.18
CA SER A 122 -10.01 -5.60 -17.62
C SER A 122 -10.34 -6.89 -18.38
N GLY A 123 -10.17 -8.08 -17.77
CA GLY A 123 -10.46 -9.37 -18.43
C GLY A 123 -9.63 -9.66 -19.71
N LEU A 124 -8.54 -8.92 -19.94
CA LEU A 124 -7.70 -9.05 -21.13
C LEU A 124 -6.65 -10.15 -20.92
N GLU A 125 -6.71 -11.20 -21.76
CA GLU A 125 -5.70 -12.26 -21.82
C GLU A 125 -4.32 -11.70 -22.20
N PHE A 126 -3.29 -12.15 -21.48
CA PHE A 126 -1.91 -11.67 -21.61
C PHE A 126 -1.30 -12.03 -22.97
N PRO A 127 -0.68 -11.08 -23.70
CA PRO A 127 0.21 -11.44 -24.80
C PRO A 127 1.57 -11.88 -24.22
N GLU A 128 2.03 -13.06 -24.65
CA GLU A 128 3.19 -13.85 -24.18
C GLU A 128 4.57 -13.15 -24.27
N ALA A 129 4.63 -11.85 -24.60
CA ALA A 129 5.85 -11.14 -24.94
C ALA A 129 6.51 -10.35 -23.79
N ALA A 130 6.14 -10.61 -22.53
CA ALA A 130 6.64 -9.88 -21.35
C ALA A 130 7.34 -10.76 -20.29
N LEU A 131 7.92 -11.89 -20.71
CA LEU A 131 8.89 -12.67 -19.92
C LEU A 131 10.31 -12.12 -20.08
#